data_AF-P83904-F1
#
_entry.id   AF-P83904-F1
#
_cell.length_a   1.000
_cell.length_b   1.000
_cell.length_c   1.000
_cell.angle_alpha   90.00
_cell.angle_beta   90.00
_cell.angle_gamma   90.00
#
_symmetry.space_group_name_H-M   'P 1'
#
loop_
_entity.id
_entity.type
_entity.pdbx_description
1 polymer ?
#
loop_
_entity_poly.entity_id
_entity_poly.type
_entity_poly.pdbx_seq_one_letter_code
_entity_poly.pdbx_strand_id
1 'polypeptide(L)' 'GTCAGQDKPCKETCDCCGERGQCVCEGPCICRQGYFWIAAYKLGNCK' A
#
# COMPACT_ATOMS: atom_id res chain seq x y z
N GLY A 1 -10.58 -4.72 -6.97
CA GLY A 1 -10.20 -5.79 -6.04
C GLY A 1 -10.22 -5.24 -4.63
N THR A 2 -10.53 -6.07 -3.65
CA THR A 2 -10.56 -5.68 -2.23
C THR A 2 -9.16 -5.25 -1.81
N CYS A 3 -8.98 -3.98 -1.47
CA CYS A 3 -7.70 -3.52 -0.94
C CYS A 3 -7.48 -4.10 0.47
N ALA A 4 -6.23 -4.34 0.83
CA ALA A 4 -5.78 -4.78 2.13
C ALA A 4 -5.74 -3.60 3.11
N GLY A 5 -6.47 -3.70 4.22
CA GLY A 5 -6.44 -2.68 5.27
C GLY A 5 -5.08 -2.55 5.94
N GLN A 6 -4.95 -1.58 6.86
CA GLN A 6 -3.73 -1.42 7.64
C GLN A 6 -3.35 -2.72 8.37
N ASP A 7 -2.05 -3.02 8.41
CA ASP A 7 -1.45 -4.22 9.01
C ASP A 7 -1.93 -5.56 8.42
N LYS A 8 -2.60 -5.52 7.26
CA LYS A 8 -2.92 -6.72 6.49
C LYS A 8 -1.80 -7.08 5.51
N PRO A 9 -1.64 -8.37 5.20
CA PRO A 9 -0.64 -8.81 4.23
C PRO A 9 -0.91 -8.21 2.85
N CYS A 10 0.17 -7.87 2.14
CA CYS A 10 0.17 -7.33 0.79
C CYS A 10 1.31 -7.92 -0.03
N LYS A 11 1.18 -7.86 -1.36
CA LYS A 11 2.27 -8.18 -2.29
C LYS A 11 2.89 -6.92 -2.88
N GLU A 12 2.05 -5.92 -3.14
CA GLU A 12 2.47 -4.64 -3.69
C GLU A 12 1.74 -3.47 -3.03
N THR A 13 2.29 -2.27 -3.19
CA THR A 13 1.73 -1.03 -2.64
C THR A 13 0.28 -0.80 -3.11
N CYS A 14 -0.07 -1.21 -4.33
CA CYS A 14 -1.42 -1.09 -4.87
C CYS A 14 -2.45 -1.99 -4.17
N ASP A 15 -2.01 -3.05 -3.50
CA ASP A 15 -2.91 -3.88 -2.70
C ASP A 15 -3.44 -3.10 -1.48
N CYS A 16 -2.68 -2.16 -0.94
CA CYS A 16 -3.02 -1.52 0.31
C CYS A 16 -4.17 -0.51 0.17
N CYS A 17 -5.07 -0.46 1.14
CA CYS A 17 -6.14 0.53 1.16
C CYS A 17 -5.62 1.94 1.46
N GLY A 18 -6.37 2.93 0.97
CA GLY A 18 -6.07 4.34 1.15
C GLY A 18 -5.02 4.86 0.17
N GLU A 19 -5.11 6.15 -0.15
CA GLU A 19 -4.19 6.81 -1.09
C GLU A 19 -2.73 6.68 -0.63
N ARG A 20 -2.51 6.64 0.68
CA ARG A 20 -1.16 6.52 1.27
C ARG A 20 -0.84 5.12 1.77
N GLY A 21 -1.66 4.12 1.49
CA GLY A 21 -1.35 2.74 1.86
C GLY A 21 -0.11 2.25 1.13
N GLN A 22 0.95 1.89 1.85
CA GLN A 22 2.21 1.40 1.31
C GLN A 22 2.43 -0.05 1.75
N CYS A 23 2.87 -0.91 0.84
CA CYS A 23 3.27 -2.26 1.21
C CYS A 23 4.74 -2.23 1.67
N VAL A 24 4.99 -2.64 2.92
CA VAL A 24 6.31 -2.60 3.54
C VAL A 24 6.72 -4.02 3.92
N CYS A 25 7.89 -4.46 3.45
CA CYS A 25 8.42 -5.81 3.60
C CYS A 25 9.66 -5.87 4.50
N GLU A 26 9.60 -5.31 5.71
CA GLU A 26 10.65 -5.45 6.75
C GLU A 26 10.52 -6.78 7.51
N GLY A 27 10.10 -7.84 6.81
CA GLY A 27 9.58 -9.08 7.36
C GLY A 27 8.40 -9.55 6.51
N PRO A 28 7.31 -10.06 7.10
CA PRO A 28 6.09 -10.30 6.32
C PRO A 28 5.59 -8.96 5.74
N CYS A 29 5.39 -8.93 4.42
CA CYS A 29 4.90 -7.75 3.73
C CYS A 29 3.51 -7.37 4.24
N ILE A 30 3.38 -6.19 4.83
CA ILE A 30 2.12 -5.68 5.37
C ILE A 30 1.86 -4.24 4.95
N CYS A 31 0.58 -3.87 4.89
CA CYS A 31 0.15 -2.53 4.56
C CYS A 31 0.36 -1.56 5.72
N ARG A 32 1.13 -0.50 5.47
CA ARG A 32 1.38 0.59 6.42
C ARG A 32 0.91 1.91 5.82
N GLN A 33 0.80 2.92 6.68
CA GLN A 33 0.59 4.29 6.21
C GLN A 33 1.92 4.88 5.76
N GLY A 34 2.06 5.08 4.46
CA GLY A 34 3.22 5.68 3.84
C GLY A 34 3.18 7.21 3.84
N TYR A 35 4.23 7.78 3.27
CA TYR A 35 4.37 9.22 3.10
C TYR A 35 3.49 9.77 1.97
N PHE A 36 3.44 11.09 1.84
CA PHE A 36 2.59 11.77 0.84
C PHE A 36 2.93 11.37 -0.61
N TRP A 37 4.21 11.09 -0.91
CA TRP A 37 4.62 10.66 -2.26
C TRP A 37 4.07 9.28 -2.63
N ILE A 38 3.64 8.46 -1.67
CA ILE A 38 2.97 7.19 -1.95
C ILE A 38 1.61 7.43 -2.62
N ALA A 39 0.90 8.51 -2.27
CA ALA A 39 -0.35 8.85 -2.96
C ALA A 39 -0.10 9.14 -4.44
N ALA A 40 0.93 9.93 -4.75
CA ALA A 40 1.32 10.19 -6.13
C ALA A 40 1.79 8.91 -6.86
N TYR A 41 2.58 8.08 -6.19
CA TYR A 41 3.00 6.78 -6.74
C TYR A 41 1.79 5.90 -7.09
N LYS A 42 0.80 5.81 -6.19
CA LYS A 42 -0.40 5.01 -6.41
C LYS A 42 -1.25 5.57 -7.55
N LEU A 43 -1.43 6.88 -7.60
CA LEU A 43 -2.18 7.52 -8.69
C LEU A 43 -1.59 7.20 -10.08
N GLY A 44 -0.25 7.11 -10.18
CA GLY A 44 0.43 6.79 -11.44
C GLY A 44 0.54 5.30 -11.77
N ASN A 45 0.58 4.42 -10.76
CA ASN A 45 0.93 3.01 -10.94
C ASN A 45 -0.20 2.02 -10.61
N CYS A 46 -1.13 2.39 -9.73
CA CYS A 46 -2.26 1.57 -9.34
C CYS A 46 -3.47 1.93 -10.20
N LYS A 47 -3.71 1.14 -11.26
CA LYS A 47 -4.88 1.27 -12.14
C LYS A 47 -6.04 0.41 -11.68
#